data_AF-F0GJC8-F1
#
_entry.id   AF-F0GJC8-F1
#
_cell.length_a   1.000
_cell.length_b   1.000
_cell.length_c   1.000
_cell.angle_alpha   90.00
_cell.angle_beta   90.00
_cell.angle_gamma   90.00
#
_symmetry.space_group_name_H-M   'P 1'
#
loop_
_entity.id
_entity.type
_entity.pdbx_description
1 polymer ?
#
loop_
_entity_poly.entity_id
_entity_poly.type
_entity_poly.pdbx_seq_one_letter_code
_entity_poly.pdbx_strand_id
1 'polypeptide(L)'
;DGAGTPDRGPPLAGNPVVLAADPTSAIRIVVEGARPAPGSTGPVRRMPAMRGTLTSDEIAAVVSYVRGAWSNRAAPVSTQDVRRLRAAIHR
;
A
#
# COMPACT_ATOMS: atom_id res chain seq x y z
N ASP A 1 5.68 -11.48 -9.36
CA ASP A 1 4.56 -11.35 -10.32
C ASP A 1 3.36 -10.56 -9.76
N GLY A 2 3.38 -10.13 -8.49
CA GLY A 2 2.29 -9.32 -7.92
C GLY A 2 1.00 -10.12 -7.72
N ALA A 3 1.03 -11.45 -7.87
CA ALA A 3 -0.13 -12.32 -7.72
C ALA A 3 -0.57 -12.51 -6.27
N GLY A 4 0.27 -12.10 -5.31
CA GLY A 4 0.05 -12.36 -3.90
C GLY A 4 0.22 -13.84 -3.58
N THR A 5 -0.22 -14.24 -2.40
CA THR A 5 -0.30 -15.67 -2.05
C THR A 5 -1.57 -15.84 -1.24
N PRO A 6 -2.38 -16.87 -1.54
CA PRO A 6 -3.43 -17.29 -0.64
C PRO A 6 -2.84 -17.30 0.78
N ASP A 7 -3.58 -16.74 1.72
CA ASP A 7 -3.24 -16.90 3.13
C ASP A 7 -2.03 -16.08 3.61
N ARG A 8 -1.49 -15.17 2.80
CA ARG A 8 -0.45 -14.23 3.24
C ARG A 8 -0.75 -12.78 2.88
N GLY A 9 -1.28 -12.54 1.69
CA GLY A 9 -1.59 -11.19 1.24
C GLY A 9 -2.31 -11.19 -0.11
N PRO A 10 -3.10 -10.14 -0.38
CA PRO A 10 -3.85 -10.03 -1.62
C PRO A 10 -2.91 -9.84 -2.82
N PRO A 11 -3.39 -10.13 -4.04
CA PRO A 11 -2.70 -9.70 -5.25
C PRO A 11 -2.55 -8.16 -5.24
N LEU A 12 -1.42 -7.70 -5.77
CA LEU A 12 -1.18 -6.29 -6.08
C LEU A 12 -1.44 -5.98 -7.57
N ALA A 13 -1.27 -6.98 -8.43
CA ALA A 13 -1.70 -6.92 -9.82
C ALA A 13 -3.24 -6.81 -9.89
N GLY A 14 -3.76 -5.82 -10.62
CA GLY A 14 -5.20 -5.60 -10.77
C GLY A 14 -5.93 -5.14 -9.50
N ASN A 15 -5.20 -4.83 -8.42
CA ASN A 15 -5.84 -4.52 -7.14
C ASN A 15 -6.49 -3.12 -7.18
N PRO A 16 -7.79 -2.98 -6.86
CA PRO A 16 -8.49 -1.69 -6.93
C PRO A 16 -7.92 -0.64 -5.98
N VAL A 17 -7.35 -1.04 -4.83
CA VAL A 17 -6.67 -0.11 -3.92
C VAL A 17 -5.39 0.44 -4.53
N VAL A 18 -4.65 -0.40 -5.27
CA VAL A 18 -3.46 0.01 -6.01
C VAL A 18 -3.86 0.89 -7.19
N LEU A 19 -4.94 0.57 -7.88
CA LEU A 19 -5.36 1.24 -9.12
C LEU A 19 -6.20 2.50 -8.91
N ALA A 20 -6.64 2.78 -7.68
CA ALA A 20 -7.43 3.96 -7.37
C ALA A 20 -6.73 5.26 -7.83
N ALA A 21 -7.54 6.18 -8.38
CA ALA A 21 -7.07 7.50 -8.80
C ALA A 21 -6.44 8.25 -7.63
N ASP A 22 -7.09 8.22 -6.46
CA ASP A 22 -6.52 8.68 -5.20
C ASP A 22 -5.63 7.58 -4.58
N PRO A 23 -4.30 7.80 -4.47
CA PRO A 23 -3.38 6.80 -3.92
C PRO A 23 -3.40 6.71 -2.39
N THR A 24 -4.20 7.52 -1.69
CA THR A 24 -4.20 7.65 -0.22
C THR A 24 -4.27 6.29 0.49
N SER A 25 -5.17 5.41 0.06
CA SER A 25 -5.32 4.08 0.67
C SER A 25 -4.07 3.20 0.50
N ALA A 26 -3.48 3.19 -0.70
CA ALA A 26 -2.26 2.43 -0.97
C ALA A 26 -1.08 2.94 -0.13
N ILE A 27 -0.91 4.27 -0.05
CA ILE A 27 0.13 4.89 0.77
C ILE A 27 -0.11 4.57 2.26
N ARG A 28 -1.35 4.72 2.75
CA ARG A 28 -1.69 4.48 4.16
C ARG A 28 -1.40 3.05 4.58
N ILE A 29 -1.70 2.07 3.73
CA ILE A 29 -1.40 0.65 4.01
C ILE A 29 0.10 0.42 4.17
N VAL A 30 0.94 1.04 3.35
CA VAL A 30 2.41 0.92 3.50
C VAL A 30 2.88 1.63 4.77
N VAL A 31 2.38 2.84 5.04
CA VAL A 31 2.79 3.64 6.21
C VAL A 31 2.36 2.99 7.53
N GLU A 32 1.08 2.67 7.69
CA GLU A 32 0.47 2.19 8.94
C GLU A 32 0.36 0.68 9.05
N GLY A 33 0.63 -0.03 7.96
CA GLY A 33 0.33 -1.45 7.85
C GLY A 33 -1.16 -1.70 7.59
N ALA A 34 -1.53 -2.97 7.53
CA ALA A 34 -2.90 -3.41 7.36
C ALA A 34 -3.21 -4.58 8.29
N ARG A 35 -4.46 -4.67 8.74
CA ARG A 35 -4.96 -5.74 9.59
C ARG A 35 -6.23 -6.29 8.94
N PRO A 36 -6.49 -7.60 9.07
CA PRO A 36 -7.78 -8.16 8.68
C PRO A 36 -8.92 -7.42 9.37
N ALA A 37 -10.05 -7.27 8.67
CA ALA A 37 -11.26 -6.74 9.29
C ALA A 37 -11.68 -7.65 10.47
N PRO A 38 -12.27 -7.10 11.54
CA PRO A 38 -12.85 -7.91 12.61
C PRO A 38 -13.83 -8.94 12.03
N GLY A 39 -13.73 -10.19 12.46
CA GLY A 39 -14.58 -11.28 11.96
C GLY A 39 -14.16 -11.86 10.59
N SER A 40 -13.08 -11.37 9.98
CA SER A 40 -12.51 -11.99 8.79
C SER A 40 -11.90 -13.35 9.14
N THR A 41 -12.59 -14.42 8.74
CA THR A 41 -12.09 -15.79 8.77
C THR A 41 -11.30 -16.03 7.49
N GLY A 42 -10.05 -15.60 7.51
CA GLY A 42 -9.15 -15.73 6.38
C GLY A 42 -7.73 -15.59 6.88
N PRO A 43 -6.79 -16.39 6.40
CA PRO A 43 -5.40 -16.35 6.85
C PRO A 43 -4.61 -15.12 6.37
N VAL A 44 -5.27 -14.10 5.81
CA VAL A 44 -4.65 -12.79 5.52
C VAL A 44 -3.91 -12.32 6.75
N ARG A 45 -2.57 -12.27 6.66
CA ARG A 45 -1.74 -11.89 7.79
C ARG A 45 -1.74 -10.37 7.92
N ARG A 46 -1.50 -9.93 9.14
CA ARG A 46 -1.21 -8.53 9.43
C ARG A 46 0.00 -8.07 8.61
N MET A 47 -0.16 -7.02 7.82
CA MET A 47 0.94 -6.32 7.18
C MET A 47 1.54 -5.33 8.20
N PRO A 48 2.84 -5.44 8.53
CA PRO A 48 3.51 -4.49 9.41
C PRO A 48 3.54 -3.07 8.83
N ALA A 49 3.60 -2.08 9.72
CA ALA A 49 3.78 -0.68 9.33
C ALA A 49 5.23 -0.44 8.86
N MET A 50 5.42 0.20 7.71
CA MET A 50 6.76 0.53 7.20
C MET A 50 7.23 1.93 7.60
N ARG A 51 6.41 2.72 8.32
CA ARG A 51 6.78 4.08 8.76
C ARG A 51 8.07 4.19 9.59
N GLY A 52 8.52 3.11 10.22
CA GLY A 52 9.78 3.08 10.98
C GLY A 52 10.97 2.51 10.21
N THR A 53 10.71 1.93 9.05
CA THR A 53 11.70 1.19 8.24
C THR A 53 12.05 1.94 6.97
N LEU A 54 11.08 2.61 6.36
CA LEU A 54 11.23 3.32 5.09
C LEU A 54 11.04 4.83 5.26
N THR A 55 11.84 5.58 4.51
CA THR A 55 11.69 7.02 4.29
C THR A 55 10.48 7.33 3.42
N SER A 56 10.05 8.59 3.38
CA SER A 56 8.92 8.99 2.52
C SER A 56 9.25 8.84 1.03
N ASP A 57 10.51 9.01 0.64
CA ASP A 57 10.98 8.82 -0.74
C ASP A 57 10.93 7.34 -1.15
N GLU A 58 11.39 6.44 -0.28
CA GLU A 58 11.31 4.99 -0.53
C GLU A 58 9.88 4.49 -0.60
N ILE A 59 8.98 4.99 0.27
CA ILE A 59 7.56 4.65 0.20
C ILE A 59 6.95 5.14 -1.12
N ALA A 60 7.26 6.38 -1.55
CA ALA A 60 6.77 6.90 -2.82
C ALA A 60 7.27 6.06 -4.01
N ALA A 61 8.54 5.67 -4.00
CA ALA A 61 9.13 4.82 -5.04
C ALA A 61 8.49 3.44 -5.10
N VAL A 62 8.33 2.75 -3.95
CA VAL A 62 7.72 1.42 -3.88
C VAL A 62 6.26 1.45 -4.34
N VAL A 63 5.48 2.42 -3.86
CA VAL A 63 4.06 2.54 -4.24
C VAL A 63 3.94 2.87 -5.73
N SER A 64 4.78 3.75 -6.26
CA SER A 64 4.81 4.07 -7.70
C SER A 64 5.16 2.85 -8.54
N TYR A 65 6.14 2.06 -8.13
CA TYR A 65 6.49 0.81 -8.79
C TYR A 65 5.30 -0.15 -8.84
N VAL A 66 4.65 -0.40 -7.71
CA VAL A 66 3.47 -1.29 -7.61
C VAL A 66 2.32 -0.81 -8.50
N ARG A 67 2.13 0.52 -8.63
CA ARG A 67 1.09 1.14 -9.45
C ARG A 67 1.33 1.08 -10.96
N GLY A 68 2.57 0.86 -11.39
CA GLY A 68 2.95 0.67 -12.80
C GLY A 68 3.35 -0.77 -13.17
N ALA A 69 3.56 -1.64 -12.19
CA ALA A 69 3.97 -3.03 -12.41
C ALA A 69 2.77 -3.95 -12.71
N TRP A 70 3.04 -5.12 -13.32
CA TRP A 70 2.05 -6.19 -13.53
C TRP A 70 0.79 -5.73 -14.28
N SER A 71 0.99 -4.96 -15.35
CA SER A 71 -0.07 -4.35 -16.17
C SER A 71 -0.94 -3.31 -15.46
N ASN A 72 -0.61 -2.92 -14.23
CA ASN A 72 -1.25 -1.80 -13.56
C ASN A 72 -0.95 -0.50 -14.33
N ARG A 73 -1.97 0.36 -14.44
CA ARG A 73 -1.88 1.65 -15.15
C ARG A 73 -2.43 2.76 -14.28
N ALA A 74 -1.81 2.98 -13.13
CA ALA A 74 -2.16 4.05 -12.21
C ALA A 74 -1.04 5.10 -12.13
N ALA A 75 -1.42 6.37 -11.94
CA ALA A 75 -0.47 7.47 -11.83
C ALA A 75 0.52 7.25 -10.67
N PRO A 76 1.81 7.61 -10.81
CA PRO A 76 2.79 7.44 -9.73
C PRO A 76 2.43 8.30 -8.51
N VAL A 77 3.07 7.99 -7.38
CA VAL A 77 2.93 8.70 -6.11
C VAL A 77 4.16 9.58 -5.89
N SER A 78 3.94 10.83 -5.50
CA SER A 78 5.05 11.73 -5.15
C SER A 78 5.47 11.57 -3.69
N THR A 79 6.71 11.93 -3.37
CA THR A 79 7.18 12.07 -1.99
C THR A 79 6.30 13.04 -1.19
N GLN A 80 5.80 14.11 -1.82
CA GLN A 80 4.97 15.10 -1.15
C GLN A 80 3.64 14.51 -0.68
N ASP A 81 3.02 13.61 -1.47
CA ASP A 81 1.79 12.91 -1.08
C ASP A 81 2.02 12.07 0.18
N VAL A 82 3.14 11.34 0.23
CA VAL A 82 3.52 10.53 1.39
C VAL A 82 3.78 11.40 2.62
N ARG A 83 4.52 12.51 2.47
CA ARG A 83 4.81 13.44 3.58
C ARG A 83 3.53 14.07 4.11
N ARG A 84 2.63 14.53 3.23
CA ARG A 84 1.32 15.07 3.61
C ARG A 84 0.52 14.04 4.40
N LEU A 85 0.46 12.80 3.93
CA LEU A 85 -0.27 11.75 4.63
C LEU A 85 0.34 11.43 6.00
N ARG A 86 1.67 11.30 6.10
CA ARG A 86 2.35 11.07 7.40
C ARG A 86 2.08 12.19 8.40
N ALA A 87 2.02 13.44 7.94
CA ALA A 87 1.68 14.58 8.78
C ALA A 87 0.22 14.57 9.24
N ALA A 88 -0.70 14.11 8.38
CA ALA A 88 -2.14 14.03 8.68
C ALA A 88 -2.54 12.85 9.58
N ILE A 89 -1.69 11.82 9.67
CA ILE A 89 -1.91 10.69 10.59
C ILE A 89 -1.53 11.15 12.00
N HIS A 90 -2.52 11.68 12.72
CA HIS A 90 -2.43 11.91 14.15
C HIS A 90 -2.87 10.63 14.88
N ARG A 91 -2.10 10.22 15.88
CA ARG A 91 -2.35 9.00 16.65
C ARG A 91 -2.99 9.31 17.99
#